data_AF-A0A433WQ85-F1
#
_entry.id   AF-A0A433WQ85-F1
#
_cell.length_a   1.000
_cell.length_b   1.000
_cell.length_c   1.000
_cell.angle_alpha   90.00
_cell.angle_beta   90.00
_cell.angle_gamma   90.00
#
_symmetry.space_group_name_H-M   'P 1'
#
loop_
_entity.id
_entity.type
_entity.pdbx_description
1 polymer ?
#
loop_
_entity_poly.entity_id
_entity_poly.type
_entity_poly.pdbx_seq_one_letter_code
_entity_poly.pdbx_strand_id
1 'polypeptide(L)'
;MNKFIAQKRISIVWFTFAALIGTLLLFMTLNNKFGTQSGEIWKWYSTMILPSLTLILTTFIAGMQNTAAPPQIDKFYFYLSFFFSLFYLLILLIIVLYTPFADSAITLFGNSVTYLAIFQGLVTSTLGLFFAKGS
;
A
#
# COMPACT_ATOMS: atom_id res chain seq x y z
N MET A 1 17.14 -14.90 4.51
CA MET A 1 16.58 -14.62 3.16
C MET A 1 17.25 -13.36 2.63
N ASN A 2 17.60 -13.28 1.35
CA ASN A 2 18.28 -12.09 0.80
C ASN A 2 17.34 -10.87 0.87
N LYS A 3 17.80 -9.78 1.52
CA LYS A 3 17.06 -8.52 1.66
C LYS A 3 16.51 -8.00 0.34
N PHE A 4 17.29 -8.04 -0.73
CA PHE A 4 16.87 -7.54 -2.03
C PHE A 4 15.69 -8.34 -2.61
N ILE A 5 15.69 -9.66 -2.46
CA ILE A 5 14.59 -10.53 -2.90
C ILE A 5 13.33 -10.27 -2.08
N ALA A 6 13.49 -10.07 -0.77
CA ALA A 6 12.41 -9.75 0.15
C ALA A 6 11.73 -8.42 -0.22
N GLN A 7 12.53 -7.38 -0.43
CA GLN A 7 12.07 -6.06 -0.87
C GLN A 7 11.33 -6.15 -2.20
N LYS A 8 11.94 -6.80 -3.21
CA LYS A 8 11.32 -6.97 -4.54
C LYS A 8 9.94 -7.62 -4.46
N ARG A 9 9.76 -8.65 -3.62
CA ARG A 9 8.44 -9.32 -3.44
C ARG A 9 7.40 -8.38 -2.85
N ILE A 10 7.74 -7.63 -1.80
CA ILE A 10 6.84 -6.65 -1.20
C ILE A 10 6.52 -5.53 -2.20
N SER A 11 7.53 -5.02 -2.91
CA SER A 11 7.34 -3.99 -3.94
C SER A 11 6.36 -4.44 -5.01
N ILE A 12 6.52 -5.65 -5.57
CA ILE A 12 5.61 -6.17 -6.59
C ILE A 12 4.18 -6.18 -6.08
N VAL A 13 3.93 -6.68 -4.86
CA VAL A 13 2.58 -6.70 -4.29
C VAL A 13 1.99 -5.29 -4.18
N TRP A 14 2.75 -4.34 -3.61
CA TRP A 14 2.29 -2.95 -3.47
C TRP A 14 2.00 -2.29 -4.82
N PHE A 15 2.90 -2.41 -5.79
CA PHE A 15 2.71 -1.81 -7.12
C PHE A 15 1.55 -2.47 -7.88
N THR A 16 1.40 -3.78 -7.81
CA THR A 16 0.30 -4.50 -8.45
C THR A 16 -1.05 -4.08 -7.88
N PHE A 17 -1.20 -4.05 -6.55
CA PHE A 17 -2.46 -3.65 -5.92
C PHE A 17 -2.73 -2.15 -6.08
N ALA A 18 -1.71 -1.29 -6.00
CA ALA A 18 -1.86 0.13 -6.26
C ALA A 18 -2.36 0.37 -7.70
N ALA A 19 -1.73 -0.24 -8.70
CA ALA A 19 -2.18 -0.15 -10.07
C ALA A 19 -3.60 -0.68 -10.25
N LEU A 20 -3.92 -1.85 -9.68
CA LEU A 20 -5.27 -2.43 -9.74
C LEU A 20 -6.33 -1.50 -9.15
N ILE A 21 -6.12 -1.01 -7.93
CA ILE A 21 -7.04 -0.09 -7.24
C ILE A 21 -7.16 1.22 -8.03
N GLY A 22 -6.04 1.79 -8.47
CA GLY A 22 -6.01 3.01 -9.26
C GLY A 22 -6.77 2.87 -10.58
N THR A 23 -6.62 1.74 -11.28
CA THR A 23 -7.36 1.46 -12.52
C THR A 23 -8.86 1.29 -12.25
N LEU A 24 -9.26 0.64 -11.15
CA LEU A 24 -10.67 0.53 -10.77
C LEU A 24 -11.27 1.91 -10.48
N LEU A 25 -10.58 2.74 -9.71
CA LEU A 25 -11.02 4.12 -9.42
C LEU A 25 -11.07 4.98 -10.68
N LEU A 26 -10.09 4.83 -11.58
CA LEU A 26 -10.10 5.49 -12.88
C LEU A 26 -11.34 5.10 -13.69
N PHE A 27 -11.63 3.79 -13.78
CA PHE A 27 -12.80 3.31 -14.50
C PHE A 27 -14.10 3.85 -13.91
N MET A 28 -14.24 3.86 -12.57
CA MET A 28 -15.41 4.45 -11.91
C MET A 28 -15.52 5.96 -12.14
N THR A 29 -14.38 6.68 -12.15
CA THR A 29 -14.32 8.12 -12.45
C THR A 29 -14.78 8.40 -13.88
N LEU A 30 -14.32 7.61 -14.85
CA LEU A 30 -14.71 7.75 -16.26
C LEU A 30 -16.20 7.47 -16.49
N ASN A 31 -16.80 6.60 -15.69
CA ASN A 31 -18.25 6.33 -15.70
C ASN A 31 -19.05 7.37 -14.89
N ASN A 32 -18.42 8.47 -14.46
CA ASN A 32 -19.02 9.53 -13.66
C ASN A 32 -19.69 9.05 -12.35
N LYS A 33 -19.22 7.92 -11.79
CA LYS A 33 -19.80 7.33 -10.57
C LYS A 33 -19.63 8.20 -9.33
N PHE A 34 -18.60 9.05 -9.31
CA PHE A 34 -18.28 9.92 -8.18
C PHE A 34 -18.75 11.36 -8.37
N GLY A 35 -19.19 11.75 -9.58
CA GLY A 35 -19.59 13.13 -9.88
C GLY A 35 -18.56 14.16 -9.42
N THR A 36 -19.02 15.17 -8.66
CA THR A 36 -18.19 16.24 -8.09
C THR A 36 -17.22 15.76 -6.99
N GLN A 37 -17.42 14.56 -6.44
CA GLN A 37 -16.63 14.01 -5.33
C GLN A 37 -15.38 13.26 -5.80
N SER A 38 -15.17 13.14 -7.11
CA SER A 38 -14.02 12.42 -7.69
C SER A 38 -12.68 12.86 -7.08
N GLY A 39 -12.50 14.17 -6.86
CA GLY A 39 -11.27 14.72 -6.27
C GLY A 39 -10.98 14.20 -4.85
N GLU A 40 -12.02 14.01 -4.03
CA GLU A 40 -11.86 13.48 -2.67
C GLU A 40 -11.48 12.00 -2.66
N ILE A 41 -12.01 11.22 -3.61
CA ILE A 41 -11.66 9.81 -3.76
C ILE A 41 -10.19 9.65 -4.19
N TRP A 42 -9.72 10.49 -5.12
CA TRP A 42 -8.32 10.50 -5.53
C TRP A 42 -7.39 10.98 -4.40
N LYS A 43 -7.84 11.93 -3.58
CA LYS A 43 -7.12 12.35 -2.38
C LYS A 43 -6.99 11.19 -1.39
N TRP A 44 -8.08 10.47 -1.12
CA TRP A 44 -8.08 9.29 -0.26
C TRP A 44 -7.10 8.22 -0.76
N TYR A 45 -7.15 7.89 -2.05
CA TYR A 45 -6.25 6.91 -2.67
C TYR A 45 -4.79 7.32 -2.49
N SER A 46 -4.49 8.59 -2.75
CA SER A 46 -3.14 9.14 -2.63
C SER A 46 -2.63 9.07 -1.19
N THR A 47 -3.45 9.44 -0.20
CA THR A 47 -3.09 9.39 1.22
C THR A 47 -2.84 7.96 1.72
N MET A 48 -3.62 6.98 1.23
CA MET A 48 -3.54 5.59 1.68
C MET A 48 -2.42 4.78 1.02
N ILE A 49 -2.00 5.15 -0.20
CA ILE A 49 -1.04 4.36 -1.00
C ILE A 49 0.32 5.03 -1.14
N LEU A 50 0.38 6.35 -1.39
CA LEU A 50 1.65 7.01 -1.73
C LEU A 50 2.73 6.90 -0.64
N PRO A 51 2.44 7.07 0.67
CA PRO A 51 3.48 6.98 1.70
C PRO A 51 4.24 5.65 1.66
N SER A 52 3.52 4.53 1.49
CA SER A 52 4.11 3.20 1.41
C SER A 52 4.90 2.99 0.11
N LEU A 53 4.39 3.46 -1.03
CA LEU A 53 5.12 3.38 -2.29
C LEU A 53 6.42 4.20 -2.25
N THR A 54 6.40 5.40 -1.67
CA THR A 54 7.58 6.24 -1.48
C THR A 54 8.62 5.56 -0.59
N LEU A 55 8.19 4.95 0.52
CA LEU A 55 9.08 4.18 1.40
C LEU A 55 9.71 2.99 0.67
N ILE A 56 8.94 2.27 -0.12
CA ILE A 56 9.43 1.13 -0.91
C ILE A 56 10.42 1.59 -1.98
N LEU A 57 10.14 2.68 -2.70
CA LEU A 57 11.03 3.22 -3.73
C LEU A 57 12.35 3.71 -3.14
N THR A 58 12.31 4.49 -2.06
CA THR A 58 13.52 5.02 -1.42
C THR A 58 14.44 3.90 -0.92
N THR A 59 13.86 2.87 -0.31
CA THR A 59 14.62 1.71 0.20
C THR A 59 15.18 0.83 -0.93
N PHE A 60 14.46 0.72 -2.06
CA PHE A 60 14.95 0.03 -3.24
C PHE A 60 16.14 0.77 -3.89
N ILE A 61 16.04 2.11 -4.03
CA ILE A 61 17.14 2.95 -4.54
C ILE A 61 18.37 2.87 -3.64
N ALA A 62 18.19 2.97 -2.32
CA ALA A 62 19.28 2.84 -1.36
C ALA A 62 19.96 1.46 -1.43
N GLY A 63 19.18 0.40 -1.68
CA GLY A 63 19.71 -0.95 -1.87
C GLY A 63 20.54 -1.11 -3.14
N MET A 64 20.20 -0.41 -4.23
CA MET A 64 20.97 -0.46 -5.48
C MET A 64 22.31 0.29 -5.39
N GLN A 65 22.38 1.34 -4.57
CA GLN A 65 23.62 2.11 -4.36
C GLN A 65 24.62 1.39 -3.44
N ASN A 66 24.17 0.37 -2.73
CA ASN A 66 24.99 -0.37 -1.78
C ASN A 66 25.65 -1.56 -2.47
N THR A 67 26.96 -1.48 -2.69
CA THR A 67 27.76 -2.55 -3.33
C THR A 67 28.13 -3.69 -2.38
N ALA A 68 27.84 -3.54 -1.08
CA ALA A 68 28.05 -4.58 -0.09
C ALA A 68 27.04 -5.75 -0.25
N ALA A 69 27.44 -6.95 0.18
CA ALA A 69 26.56 -8.12 0.14
C ALA A 69 25.28 -7.85 0.96
N PRO A 70 24.08 -8.11 0.42
CA PRO A 70 22.83 -7.76 1.08
C PRO A 70 22.67 -8.58 2.38
N PRO A 71 22.31 -7.94 3.51
CA PRO A 71 22.19 -8.63 4.78
C PRO A 71 21.10 -9.71 4.72
N GLN A 72 21.34 -10.80 5.45
CA GLN A 72 20.37 -11.87 5.63
C GLN A 72 19.25 -11.38 6.55
N ILE A 73 18.02 -11.37 6.07
CA ILE A 73 16.84 -11.08 6.90
C ILE A 73 16.21 -12.38 7.37
N ASP A 74 15.74 -12.38 8.62
CA ASP A 74 14.89 -13.44 9.16
C ASP A 74 13.60 -13.57 8.33
N LYS A 75 13.23 -14.81 8.03
CA LYS A 75 12.00 -15.13 7.31
C LYS A 75 10.77 -14.66 8.09
N PHE A 76 10.82 -14.67 9.43
CA PHE A 76 9.70 -14.23 10.27
C PHE A 76 9.32 -12.76 10.02
N TYR A 77 10.30 -11.83 10.07
CA TYR A 77 10.04 -10.41 9.83
C TYR A 77 9.56 -10.11 8.41
N PHE A 78 10.06 -10.88 7.42
CA PHE A 78 9.55 -10.80 6.06
C PHE A 78 8.08 -11.22 5.98
N TYR A 79 7.73 -12.41 6.50
CA TYR A 79 6.34 -12.89 6.45
C TYR A 79 5.38 -11.98 7.22
N LEU A 80 5.82 -11.40 8.34
CA LEU A 80 5.04 -10.45 9.10
C LEU A 80 4.74 -9.18 8.28
N SER A 81 5.78 -8.57 7.72
CA SER A 81 5.64 -7.35 6.89
C SER A 81 4.82 -7.62 5.62
N PHE A 82 5.01 -8.79 5.03
CA PHE A 82 4.27 -9.24 3.85
C PHE A 82 2.79 -9.45 4.17
N PHE A 83 2.49 -10.14 5.27
CA PHE A 83 1.11 -10.41 5.69
C PHE A 83 0.35 -9.11 6.00
N PHE A 84 0.94 -8.20 6.78
CA PHE A 84 0.30 -6.91 7.06
C PHE A 84 0.12 -6.05 5.81
N SER A 85 1.12 -6.02 4.92
CA SER A 85 1.02 -5.31 3.64
C SER A 85 -0.12 -5.86 2.78
N LEU A 86 -0.16 -7.19 2.62
CA LEU A 86 -1.18 -7.85 1.82
C LEU A 86 -2.58 -7.66 2.42
N PHE A 87 -2.70 -7.81 3.74
CA PHE A 87 -3.95 -7.61 4.46
C PHE A 87 -4.49 -6.18 4.28
N TYR A 88 -3.63 -5.17 4.45
CA TYR A 88 -3.99 -3.78 4.23
C TYR A 88 -4.46 -3.50 2.79
N LEU A 89 -3.71 -3.99 1.79
CA LEU A 89 -4.05 -3.81 0.38
C LEU A 89 -5.35 -4.53 0.00
N LEU A 90 -5.62 -5.69 0.60
CA LEU A 90 -6.89 -6.40 0.42
C LEU A 90 -8.05 -5.60 0.99
N ILE A 91 -7.91 -4.97 2.17
CA ILE A 91 -8.96 -4.11 2.72
C ILE A 91 -9.24 -2.94 1.77
N LEU A 92 -8.20 -2.26 1.28
CA LEU A 92 -8.37 -1.16 0.30
C LEU A 92 -9.11 -1.65 -0.96
N LEU A 93 -8.74 -2.82 -1.47
CA LEU A 93 -9.39 -3.41 -2.64
C LEU A 93 -10.86 -3.74 -2.36
N ILE A 94 -11.18 -4.31 -1.18
CA ILE A 94 -12.55 -4.63 -0.78
C ILE A 94 -13.40 -3.36 -0.70
N ILE A 95 -12.89 -2.26 -0.14
CA ILE A 95 -13.61 -0.98 -0.08
C ILE A 95 -13.96 -0.48 -1.49
N VAL A 96 -12.98 -0.53 -2.40
CA VAL A 96 -13.19 -0.10 -3.79
C VAL A 96 -14.18 -1.02 -4.50
N LEU A 97 -14.10 -2.34 -4.32
CA LEU A 97 -15.05 -3.30 -4.89
C LEU A 97 -16.46 -3.20 -4.29
N TYR A 98 -16.57 -2.76 -3.03
CA TYR A 98 -17.85 -2.54 -2.35
C TYR A 98 -18.50 -1.21 -2.73
N THR A 99 -17.73 -0.25 -3.22
CA THR A 99 -18.19 1.08 -3.66
C THR A 99 -19.44 1.06 -4.55
N PRO A 100 -19.59 0.21 -5.60
CA PRO A 100 -20.82 0.16 -6.40
C PRO A 100 -22.07 -0.30 -5.65
N PHE A 101 -21.93 -0.94 -4.49
CA PHE A 101 -23.03 -1.40 -3.64
C PHE A 101 -23.33 -0.44 -2.48
N ALA A 102 -22.52 0.60 -2.30
CA ALA A 102 -22.70 1.56 -1.22
C ALA A 102 -23.65 2.69 -1.63
N ASP A 103 -24.54 3.08 -0.72
CA ASP A 103 -25.47 4.20 -0.93
C ASP A 103 -24.75 5.53 -1.12
N SER A 104 -23.60 5.70 -0.47
CA SER A 104 -22.77 6.90 -0.56
C SER A 104 -21.28 6.57 -0.51
N ALA A 105 -20.63 6.66 -1.66
CA ALA A 105 -19.19 6.41 -1.80
C ALA A 105 -18.39 7.31 -0.84
N ILE A 106 -18.68 8.62 -0.78
CA ILE A 106 -17.92 9.54 0.06
C ILE A 106 -17.97 9.20 1.55
N THR A 107 -19.11 8.71 2.05
CA THR A 107 -19.21 8.26 3.44
C THR A 107 -18.43 6.97 3.68
N LEU A 108 -18.43 6.05 2.72
CA LEU A 108 -17.64 4.81 2.79
C LEU A 108 -16.14 5.13 2.85
N PHE A 109 -15.64 5.96 1.93
CA PHE A 109 -14.24 6.36 1.88
C PHE A 109 -13.86 7.21 3.10
N GLY A 110 -14.70 8.16 3.52
CA GLY A 110 -14.47 8.99 4.71
C GLY A 110 -14.35 8.16 5.99
N ASN A 111 -15.31 7.27 6.25
CA ASN A 111 -15.29 6.39 7.43
C ASN A 111 -14.10 5.41 7.38
N SER A 112 -13.64 5.05 6.18
CA SER A 112 -12.52 4.14 6.02
C SER A 112 -11.18 4.67 6.51
N VAL A 113 -11.01 6.00 6.51
CA VAL A 113 -9.74 6.64 6.91
C VAL A 113 -9.35 6.26 8.33
N THR A 114 -10.29 6.23 9.27
CA THR A 114 -9.99 6.01 10.70
C THR A 114 -9.41 4.62 10.96
N TYR A 115 -10.06 3.57 10.45
CA TYR A 115 -9.55 2.21 10.66
C TYR A 115 -8.35 1.90 9.76
N LEU A 116 -8.29 2.44 8.54
CA LEU A 116 -7.13 2.27 7.66
C LEU A 116 -5.88 2.94 8.21
N ALA A 117 -6.00 4.09 8.87
CA ALA A 117 -4.86 4.75 9.50
C ALA A 117 -4.18 3.87 10.55
N ILE A 118 -4.96 3.11 11.34
CA ILE A 118 -4.42 2.17 12.33
C ILE A 118 -3.62 1.06 11.63
N PHE A 119 -4.18 0.46 10.58
CA PHE A 119 -3.50 -0.58 9.81
C PHE A 119 -2.29 -0.04 9.04
N GLN A 120 -2.38 1.17 8.50
CA GLN A 120 -1.27 1.85 7.84
C GLN A 120 -0.14 2.12 8.82
N GLY A 121 -0.44 2.47 10.08
CA GLY A 121 0.55 2.55 11.16
C GLY A 121 1.29 1.23 11.36
N LEU A 122 0.57 0.12 11.49
CA LEU A 122 1.16 -1.22 11.66
C LEU A 122 2.03 -1.64 10.46
N VAL A 123 1.54 -1.41 9.25
CA VAL A 123 2.28 -1.64 8.00
C VAL A 123 3.55 -0.78 7.98
N THR A 124 3.44 0.52 8.28
CA THR A 124 4.58 1.45 8.19
C THR A 124 5.61 1.15 9.27
N SER A 125 5.19 0.74 10.47
CA SER A 125 6.10 0.30 11.53
C SER A 125 6.80 -1.01 11.18
N THR A 126 6.09 -1.99 10.61
CA THR A 126 6.71 -3.28 10.22
C THR A 126 7.65 -3.10 9.04
N LEU A 127 7.26 -2.32 8.02
CA LEU A 127 8.15 -1.92 6.94
C LEU A 127 9.34 -1.11 7.47
N GLY A 128 9.11 -0.11 8.32
CA GLY A 128 10.15 0.71 8.92
C GLY A 128 11.17 -0.11 9.70
N LEU A 129 10.72 -1.02 10.58
CA LEU A 129 11.61 -1.94 11.31
C LEU A 129 12.35 -2.88 10.36
N PHE A 130 11.68 -3.40 9.33
CA PHE A 130 12.27 -4.26 8.31
C PHE A 130 13.34 -3.54 7.47
N PHE A 131 13.13 -2.26 7.16
CA PHE A 131 14.04 -1.46 6.35
C PHE A 131 15.18 -0.84 7.17
N ALA A 132 14.92 -0.38 8.40
CA ALA A 132 15.86 0.29 9.28
C ALA A 132 16.80 -0.67 10.03
N LYS A 133 16.33 -1.87 10.42
CA LYS A 133 17.15 -2.85 11.15
C LYS A 133 18.03 -3.69 10.21
N GLY A 134 18.80 -3.00 9.39
CA GLY A 134 19.79 -3.57 8.47
C GLY A 134 21.08 -2.76 8.41
N SER A 135 21.48 -2.19 9.55
CA SER A 135 22.82 -1.69 9.85
C SER A 135 23.56 -2.70 10.72
#